data_AF-A0A2V5UT94-F1
#
_entry.id   AF-A0A2V5UT94-F1
#
_cell.length_a   1.000
_cell.length_b   1.000
_cell.length_c   1.000
_cell.angle_alpha   90.00
_cell.angle_beta   90.00
_cell.angle_gamma   90.00
#
_symmetry.space_group_name_H-M   'P 1'
#
loop_
_entity.id
_entity.type
_entity.pdbx_description
1 polymer ?
#
loop_
_entity_poly.entity_id
_entity_poly.type
_entity_poly.pdbx_seq_one_letter_code
_entity_poly.pdbx_strand_id
1 'polypeptide(L)'
;YTYAQPKWDGHGNTTVGYANTESSDSDFLLARLNPRGSLDPTFGVRGRVRTSFGDLNGGANGAALQSDGKIVAVGFQATFSNQSTNFALARYLGQ
;
A
#
# COMPACT_ATOMS: atom_id res chain seq x y z
N TYR A 1 -5.55 12.02 -9.73
CA TYR A 1 -5.05 10.74 -10.26
C TYR A 1 -3.53 10.79 -10.33
N THR A 2 -2.83 10.28 -9.31
CA THR A 2 -1.36 10.27 -9.27
C THR A 2 -0.90 8.82 -9.44
N TYR A 3 -0.34 8.51 -10.60
CA TYR A 3 0.24 7.20 -10.89
C TYR A 3 1.62 7.10 -10.22
N ALA A 4 1.79 6.15 -9.30
CA ALA A 4 3.11 5.69 -8.91
C ALA A 4 3.77 5.02 -10.13
N GLN A 5 4.87 5.55 -10.62
CA GLN A 5 5.66 4.87 -11.65
C GLN A 5 6.49 3.77 -10.95
N PRO A 6 6.37 2.49 -11.33
CA PRO A 6 7.26 1.45 -10.82
C PRO A 6 8.71 1.75 -11.24
N LYS A 7 9.61 1.87 -10.28
CA LYS A 7 11.05 1.86 -10.54
C LYS A 7 11.51 0.41 -10.65
N TRP A 8 11.89 0.00 -11.86
CA TRP A 8 12.53 -1.28 -12.13
C TRP A 8 14.01 -1.21 -11.72
N ASP A 9 14.48 -2.14 -10.88
CA ASP A 9 15.88 -2.21 -10.41
C ASP A 9 16.65 -3.43 -10.95
N GLY A 10 16.09 -4.17 -11.91
CA GLY A 10 16.80 -5.27 -12.59
C GLY A 10 16.95 -6.55 -11.75
N HIS A 11 16.47 -6.57 -10.51
CA HIS A 11 16.36 -7.78 -9.68
C HIS A 11 14.88 -8.10 -9.53
N GLY A 12 14.34 -8.99 -10.37
CA GLY A 12 12.90 -9.18 -10.49
C GLY A 12 12.20 -9.39 -9.14
N ASN A 13 11.49 -8.37 -8.64
CA ASN A 13 10.04 -8.39 -8.54
C ASN A 13 9.39 -7.09 -8.00
N THR A 14 8.15 -6.85 -8.46
CA THR A 14 7.07 -6.11 -7.78
C THR A 14 6.99 -4.58 -7.93
N THR A 15 6.07 -4.15 -8.81
CA THR A 15 5.40 -2.84 -8.74
C THR A 15 4.49 -2.76 -7.51
N VAL A 16 4.69 -1.76 -6.63
CA VAL A 16 3.75 -1.41 -5.58
C VAL A 16 2.86 -0.27 -6.09
N GLY A 17 1.57 -0.56 -6.26
CA GLY A 17 0.56 0.44 -6.62
C GLY A 17 -0.36 0.73 -5.43
N TYR A 18 -0.74 1.99 -5.27
CA TYR A 18 -1.74 2.45 -4.31
C TYR A 18 -3.01 2.84 -5.08
N ALA A 19 -4.17 2.35 -4.62
CA ALA A 19 -5.47 2.67 -5.20
C ALA A 19 -6.31 3.42 -4.16
N ASN A 20 -6.81 4.59 -4.52
CA ASN A 20 -7.82 5.31 -3.75
C ASN A 20 -9.18 4.90 -4.32
N THR A 21 -10.04 4.26 -3.55
CA THR A 21 -11.42 4.02 -3.96
C THR A 21 -12.27 5.23 -3.55
N GLU A 22 -13.19 5.66 -4.40
CA GLU A 22 -14.11 6.80 -4.19
C GLU A 22 -15.18 6.59 -3.09
N SER A 23 -14.87 5.77 -2.09
CA SER A 23 -15.64 5.63 -0.86
C SER A 23 -14.91 6.38 0.24
N SER A 24 -15.63 6.99 1.17
CA SER A 24 -15.13 7.76 2.31
C SER A 24 -14.27 6.97 3.33
N ASP A 25 -13.85 5.75 2.97
CA ASP A 25 -12.92 4.88 3.65
C ASP A 25 -11.75 4.57 2.71
N SER A 26 -10.90 5.56 2.47
CA SER A 26 -9.63 5.33 1.81
C SER A 26 -8.70 4.60 2.79
N ASP A 27 -8.39 3.33 2.55
CA ASP A 27 -7.48 2.53 3.37
C ASP A 27 -6.12 2.37 2.69
N PHE A 28 -5.14 1.78 3.38
CA PHE A 28 -3.94 1.32 2.72
C PHE A 28 -4.28 0.08 1.89
N LEU A 29 -4.30 0.24 0.57
CA LEU A 29 -4.46 -0.85 -0.38
C LEU A 29 -3.12 -1.16 -1.04
N LEU A 30 -2.61 -2.38 -0.81
CA LEU A 30 -1.38 -2.87 -1.41
C LEU A 30 -1.67 -4.11 -2.25
N ALA A 31 -1.00 -4.19 -3.39
CA ALA A 31 -0.91 -5.39 -4.20
C ALA A 31 0.56 -5.74 -4.46
N ARG A 32 0.89 -7.03 -4.41
CA ARG A 32 2.20 -7.52 -4.82
C ARG A 32 2.06 -8.22 -6.17
N LEU A 33 2.87 -7.80 -7.14
CA LEU A 33 2.94 -8.40 -8.48
C LEU A 33 4.22 -9.20 -8.67
N ASN A 34 4.11 -10.30 -9.40
CA ASN A 34 5.19 -11.09 -9.98
C ASN A 34 5.87 -10.35 -11.14
N PRO A 35 7.02 -10.82 -11.68
CA PRO A 35 7.78 -10.04 -12.66
C PRO A 35 7.03 -9.97 -13.99
N ARG A 36 6.13 -10.93 -14.21
CA ARG A 36 5.21 -11.01 -15.34
C ARG A 36 3.91 -10.22 -15.12
N GLY A 37 3.81 -9.44 -14.05
CA GLY A 37 2.66 -8.58 -13.73
C GLY A 37 1.46 -9.27 -13.10
N SER A 38 1.47 -10.59 -12.90
CA SER A 38 0.41 -11.31 -12.18
C SER A 38 0.48 -11.06 -10.68
N LEU A 39 -0.66 -11.04 -9.97
CA LEU A 39 -0.67 -10.97 -8.50
C LEU A 39 0.13 -12.13 -7.90
N ASP A 40 0.95 -11.83 -6.89
CA ASP A 40 1.67 -12.81 -6.08
C ASP A 40 0.70 -13.45 -5.07
N PRO A 41 0.25 -14.70 -5.27
CA PRO A 41 -0.79 -15.29 -4.43
C PRO A 41 -0.35 -15.52 -2.98
N THR A 42 0.95 -15.49 -2.67
CA THR A 42 1.46 -15.67 -1.30
C THR A 42 1.41 -14.39 -0.47
N PHE A 43 1.13 -13.25 -1.10
CA PHE A 43 1.02 -11.97 -0.39
C PHE A 43 -0.43 -11.69 0.04
N GLY A 44 -0.69 -11.75 1.34
CA GLY A 44 -2.00 -11.42 1.90
C GLY A 44 -3.12 -12.30 1.34
N VAL A 45 -4.26 -11.69 1.01
CA VAL A 45 -5.42 -12.40 0.44
C VAL A 45 -5.42 -12.23 -1.07
N ARG A 46 -4.99 -13.28 -1.79
CA ARG A 46 -4.95 -13.30 -3.26
C ARG A 46 -4.08 -12.18 -3.84
N GLY A 47 -2.90 -11.94 -3.24
CA GLY A 47 -1.94 -10.94 -3.66
C GLY A 47 -2.22 -9.51 -3.23
N ARG A 48 -3.13 -9.31 -2.26
CA ARG A 48 -3.58 -8.00 -1.81
C ARG A 48 -3.70 -7.93 -0.29
N VAL A 49 -3.47 -6.74 0.26
CA VAL A 49 -3.72 -6.42 1.66
C VAL A 49 -4.49 -5.09 1.73
N ARG A 50 -5.49 -5.05 2.60
CA ARG A 50 -6.20 -3.84 3.03
C ARG A 50 -5.89 -3.63 4.50
N THR A 51 -5.34 -2.47 4.84
CA THR A 51 -5.08 -2.08 6.23
C THR A 51 -5.83 -0.80 6.54
N SER A 52 -6.73 -0.88 7.51
CA SER A 52 -7.44 0.28 8.04
C SER A 52 -6.79 0.74 9.33
N PHE A 53 -6.69 2.06 9.50
CA PHE A 53 -6.18 2.71 10.71
C PHE A 53 -7.29 3.44 11.48
N GLY A 54 -8.54 3.32 11.06
CA GLY A 54 -9.71 3.93 11.69
C GLY A 54 -10.89 4.07 10.74
N ASP A 55 -12.01 4.61 11.25
CA ASP A 55 -13.29 4.66 10.54
C ASP A 55 -13.44 5.87 9.58
N LEU A 56 -12.33 6.50 9.21
CA LEU A 56 -12.30 7.69 8.37
C LEU A 56 -11.35 7.51 7.20
N ASN A 57 -11.41 8.42 6.23
CA ASN A 57 -10.50 8.46 5.10
C ASN A 57 -9.02 8.51 5.55
N GLY A 58 -8.25 7.51 5.13
CA GLY A 58 -6.79 7.50 5.16
C GLY A 58 -6.22 7.20 3.78
N GLY A 59 -4.99 6.74 3.71
CA GLY A 59 -4.44 6.27 2.45
C GLY A 59 -2.93 6.24 2.44
N ALA A 60 -2.38 5.30 1.68
CA ALA A 60 -0.94 5.20 1.45
C ALA A 60 -0.53 6.22 0.38
N ASN A 61 0.40 7.10 0.74
CA ASN A 61 1.00 8.08 -0.19
C ASN A 61 2.31 7.57 -0.81
N GLY A 62 2.94 6.58 -0.18
CA GLY A 62 4.18 6.01 -0.66
C GLY A 62 4.42 4.62 -0.10
N ALA A 63 5.24 3.85 -0.81
CA ALA A 63 5.68 2.55 -0.37
C ALA A 63 7.11 2.27 -0.85
N ALA A 64 7.82 1.45 -0.10
CA ALA A 64 9.16 0.97 -0.43
C ALA A 64 9.25 -0.54 -0.19
N LEU A 65 9.91 -1.24 -1.11
CA LEU A 65 10.34 -2.62 -0.93
C LEU A 65 11.69 -2.60 -0.19
N GLN A 66 11.78 -3.35 0.90
CA GLN A 66 13.00 -3.54 1.67
C GLN A 66 13.82 -4.70 1.08
N SER A 67 15.12 -4.73 1.34
CA SER A 67 16.03 -5.78 0.86
C SER A 67 15.68 -7.19 1.37
N ASP A 68 14.91 -7.28 2.45
CA ASP A 68 14.40 -8.54 2.99
C ASP A 68 13.05 -8.95 2.38
N GLY A 69 12.63 -8.33 1.28
CA GLY A 69 11.41 -8.64 0.54
C GLY A 69 10.11 -8.13 1.17
N LYS A 70 10.21 -7.35 2.26
CA LYS A 70 9.06 -6.76 2.97
C LYS A 70 8.70 -5.40 2.40
N ILE A 71 7.44 -5.00 2.56
CA ILE A 71 6.96 -3.71 2.07
C ILE A 71 6.71 -2.79 3.26
N VAL A 72 7.19 -1.56 3.19
CA VAL A 72 6.82 -0.48 4.11
C VAL A 72 5.93 0.50 3.35
N ALA A 73 4.75 0.81 3.87
CA ALA A 73 3.86 1.83 3.34
C ALA A 73 3.69 2.97 4.34
N VAL A 74 3.68 4.20 3.82
CA VAL A 74 3.50 5.43 4.59
C VAL A 74 2.34 6.23 4.03
N GLY A 75 1.67 6.97 4.91
CA GLY A 75 0.47 7.69 4.54
C GLY A 75 -0.14 8.42 5.71
N PHE A 76 -1.46 8.55 5.67
CA PHE A 76 -2.20 9.30 6.67
C PHE A 76 -3.52 8.61 7.02
N GLN A 77 -4.11 9.04 8.13
CA GLN A 77 -5.46 8.68 8.57
C GLN A 77 -6.15 9.94 9.06
N ALA A 78 -7.33 10.26 8.53
CA ALA A 78 -8.13 11.38 9.01
C ALA A 78 -8.68 11.10 10.41
N THR A 79 -8.86 12.18 11.18
CA THR A 79 -9.43 12.14 12.54
C THR A 79 -10.67 13.04 12.63
N PHE A 80 -11.58 12.70 13.55
CA PHE A 80 -12.81 13.49 13.78
C PHE A 80 -12.52 14.89 14.36
N SER A 81 -11.34 15.11 14.94
CA SER A 81 -10.91 16.42 15.39
C SER A 81 -10.51 17.31 14.20
N ASN A 82 -11.41 18.23 13.84
CA ASN A 82 -11.15 19.45 13.07
C ASN A 82 -10.23 19.31 11.83
N GLN A 83 -10.51 18.31 10.98
CA GLN A 83 -9.81 18.06 9.71
C GLN A 83 -8.31 17.78 9.84
N SER A 84 -7.85 17.27 10.99
CA SER A 84 -6.46 16.87 11.16
C SER A 84 -6.21 15.44 10.68
N THR A 85 -5.06 15.21 10.08
CA THR A 85 -4.60 13.86 9.70
C THR A 85 -3.46 13.40 10.61
N ASN A 86 -3.52 12.14 11.03
CA ASN A 86 -2.42 11.47 11.71
C ASN A 86 -1.51 10.80 10.68
N PHE A 87 -0.21 10.77 10.97
CA PHE A 87 0.73 9.95 10.22
C PHE A 87 0.42 8.46 10.42
N ALA A 88 0.46 7.69 9.34
CA ALA A 88 0.26 6.24 9.35
C ALA A 88 1.43 5.51 8.67
N LEU A 89 1.85 4.41 9.28
CA LEU A 89 2.94 3.55 8.82
C LEU A 89 2.56 2.09 9.04
N ALA A 90 2.71 1.27 7.99
CA ALA A 90 2.59 -0.18 8.08
C ALA A 90 3.80 -0.87 7.46
N ARG A 91 4.23 -1.95 8.08
CA ARG A 91 5.22 -2.88 7.53
C ARG A 91 4.55 -4.24 7.29
N TYR A 92 4.62 -4.71 6.05
CA TYR A 92 4.04 -5.96 5.59
C TYR A 92 5.13 -7.01 5.48
N LEU A 93 4.99 -8.06 6.30
CA LEU A 93 5.89 -9.20 6.26
C LEU A 93 5.45 -10.09 5.09
N GLY A 94 6.36 -10.37 4.14
CA GLY A 94 6.12 -11.40 3.14
C GLY A 94 5.94 -12.74 3.85
N GLN A 95 4.99 -13.56 3.39
CA GLN A 95 4.96 -14.98 3.78
C GLN A 95 6.13 -15.72 3.12
#